data_AF-A0A5C7N9V4-F1
#
_entry.id   AF-A0A5C7N9V4-F1
#
_cell.length_a   1.000
_cell.length_b   1.000
_cell.length_c   1.000
_cell.angle_alpha   90.00
_cell.angle_beta   90.00
_cell.angle_gamma   90.00
#
_symmetry.space_group_name_H-M   'P 1'
#
loop_
_entity.id
_entity.type
_entity.pdbx_description
1 polymer ?
#
loop_
_entity_poly.entity_id
_entity_poly.type
_entity_poly.pdbx_seq_one_letter_code
_entity_poly.pdbx_strand_id
1 'polypeptide(L)'
;MTACVAPAGQAPAAGSTGSGEEVSAGDLTRPHPALSDINVRKAIAHCIDRDALIASVYPNVEDKSALRMDSFLPKTHWAYKGPYTDYAYSPDNGMALLEQAGWTDSDGDGFREKDGQVLQLTLTTTNAQFRQTWAAVAEGNLADCGIVVIRQHTPAAWWFGDTTGLSRRDFELGAFAWVGQADPGGRTLYACDQIPTPENEWEGQNGMGWCNEEASKAIVAANNTLNREERIAAYDIVQKNFAIVMVSLPLFQRAEGYAWSLNMDGLKPDPTEYITAGADKWTLKDGGDTVVVGFSQEPASMFTLVESAAVQREISQMGVGVVTTQYSYDYQPVLQDGLSTLESGMATNDMVKVKAGDTVYSVDGEPVTLEKGTVVMVNGEEVEYSGEGELELPQLTATYKFKPYTWSDGTAGSIADFALGLQIDCARDSGATEFNTCDTYGTEADTAVNVTFSESDLSYTVKYWPGVQTPTYM
;
A
#
# COMPACT_ATOMS: atom_id res chain seq x y z
N MET A 1 -11.95 -7.35 -10.56
CA MET A 1 -11.14 -6.16 -10.21
C MET A 1 -9.83 -6.72 -9.69
N THR A 2 -8.82 -6.79 -10.54
CA THR A 2 -7.59 -7.51 -10.22
C THR A 2 -6.43 -6.59 -10.57
N ALA A 3 -5.56 -6.32 -9.59
CA ALA A 3 -4.22 -5.85 -9.89
C ALA A 3 -3.48 -7.03 -10.53
N CYS A 4 -3.19 -6.96 -11.82
CA CYS A 4 -2.34 -7.92 -12.48
C CYS A 4 -0.88 -7.54 -12.18
N VAL A 5 -0.18 -8.44 -11.48
CA VAL A 5 1.29 -8.51 -11.51
C VAL A 5 1.68 -9.02 -12.90
N ALA A 6 2.57 -8.29 -13.60
CA ALA A 6 3.00 -8.63 -14.94
C ALA A 6 4.27 -9.51 -14.90
N PRO A 7 4.36 -10.60 -15.68
CA PRO A 7 5.62 -11.29 -15.92
C PRO A 7 6.41 -10.59 -17.04
N ALA A 8 7.73 -10.52 -16.86
CA ALA A 8 8.67 -9.96 -17.82
C ALA A 8 8.67 -10.76 -19.15
N GLY A 9 8.59 -10.06 -20.29
CA GLY A 9 8.88 -10.70 -21.59
C GLY A 9 8.36 -10.00 -22.85
N GLN A 10 9.31 -9.37 -23.56
CA GLN A 10 9.34 -9.04 -24.99
C GLN A 10 8.34 -8.00 -25.56
N ALA A 11 8.91 -6.86 -25.94
CA ALA A 11 8.30 -5.79 -26.71
C ALA A 11 7.87 -6.23 -28.13
N PRO A 12 6.65 -5.87 -28.57
CA PRO A 12 6.34 -5.69 -29.97
C PRO A 12 6.32 -4.19 -30.35
N ALA A 13 6.76 -3.93 -31.57
CA ALA A 13 7.02 -2.62 -32.13
C ALA A 13 5.80 -1.66 -32.11
N ALA A 14 6.08 -0.42 -31.72
CA ALA A 14 5.15 0.70 -31.75
C ALA A 14 4.75 1.05 -33.19
N GLY A 15 3.45 1.11 -33.42
CA GLY A 15 2.87 1.80 -34.56
C GLY A 15 1.76 2.72 -34.07
N SER A 16 2.02 4.02 -34.01
CA SER A 16 1.05 5.07 -34.30
C SER A 16 1.70 6.45 -34.19
N THR A 17 1.37 7.27 -35.17
CA THR A 17 1.87 8.61 -35.46
C THR A 17 1.21 9.68 -34.59
N GLY A 18 2.01 10.36 -33.79
CA GLY A 18 1.77 11.68 -33.20
C GLY A 18 3.14 12.34 -33.07
N SER A 19 3.28 13.62 -33.40
CA SER A 19 4.56 14.34 -33.48
C SER A 19 5.40 14.17 -32.21
N GLY A 20 6.40 13.28 -32.29
CA GLY A 20 7.31 12.96 -31.19
C GLY A 20 8.35 14.06 -31.00
N GLU A 21 8.04 15.02 -30.14
CA GLU A 21 9.09 15.63 -29.34
C GLU A 21 9.44 14.62 -28.24
N GLU A 22 10.72 14.27 -28.15
CA GLU A 22 11.24 13.41 -27.09
C GLU A 22 11.11 14.19 -25.77
N VAL A 23 10.17 13.80 -24.92
CA VAL A 23 9.98 14.43 -23.60
C VAL A 23 11.27 14.17 -22.81
N SER A 24 11.94 15.23 -22.34
CA SER A 24 13.16 15.03 -21.57
C SER A 24 12.81 14.35 -20.24
N ALA A 25 13.68 13.49 -19.75
CA ALA A 25 13.41 12.72 -18.52
C ALA A 25 13.09 13.63 -17.30
N GLY A 26 13.59 14.87 -17.30
CA GLY A 26 13.32 15.87 -16.26
C GLY A 26 12.00 16.65 -16.42
N ASP A 27 11.32 16.54 -17.56
CA ASP A 27 9.99 17.16 -17.73
C ASP A 27 8.88 16.31 -17.09
N LEU A 28 9.06 14.98 -17.07
CA LEU A 28 8.18 14.02 -16.40
C LEU A 28 8.19 14.17 -14.86
N THR A 29 9.15 14.91 -14.30
CA THR A 29 9.26 15.09 -12.85
C THR A 29 8.59 16.37 -12.35
N ARG A 30 8.17 17.27 -13.25
CA ARG A 30 7.59 18.57 -12.91
C ARG A 30 6.06 18.51 -12.93
N PRO A 31 5.38 19.04 -11.90
CA PRO A 31 3.93 19.13 -11.92
C PRO A 31 3.47 19.99 -13.11
N HIS A 32 2.32 19.64 -13.69
CA HIS A 32 1.67 20.47 -14.70
C HIS A 32 1.61 21.94 -14.23
N PRO A 33 1.89 22.95 -15.09
CA PRO A 33 2.00 24.33 -14.66
C PRO A 33 0.79 24.84 -13.86
N ALA A 34 -0.42 24.47 -14.26
CA ALA A 34 -1.64 24.80 -13.52
C ALA A 34 -1.70 24.11 -12.14
N LEU A 35 -1.30 22.84 -12.05
CA LEU A 35 -1.34 22.04 -10.82
C LEU A 35 -0.23 22.39 -9.83
N SER A 36 0.77 23.19 -10.26
CA SER A 36 1.77 23.76 -9.37
C SER A 36 1.16 24.74 -8.36
N ASP A 37 0.05 25.41 -8.72
CA ASP A 37 -0.69 26.29 -7.82
C ASP A 37 -1.62 25.49 -6.89
N ILE A 38 -1.45 25.65 -5.58
CA ILE A 38 -2.28 24.98 -4.58
C ILE A 38 -3.76 25.38 -4.68
N ASN A 39 -4.06 26.61 -5.11
CA ASN A 39 -5.45 27.07 -5.26
C ASN A 39 -6.16 26.32 -6.38
N VAL A 40 -5.46 25.97 -7.47
CA VAL A 40 -6.02 25.11 -8.54
C VAL A 40 -6.31 23.71 -8.00
N ARG A 41 -5.40 23.11 -7.22
CA ARG A 41 -5.63 21.77 -6.63
C ARG A 41 -6.80 21.76 -5.64
N LYS A 42 -6.90 22.77 -4.78
CA LYS A 42 -8.03 22.95 -3.86
C LYS A 42 -9.34 23.22 -4.61
N ALA A 43 -9.29 23.95 -5.71
CA ALA A 43 -10.46 24.18 -6.55
C ALA A 43 -10.98 22.87 -7.15
N ILE A 44 -10.11 22.07 -7.75
CA ILE A 44 -10.46 20.73 -8.26
C ILE A 44 -11.14 19.90 -7.18
N ALA A 45 -10.61 19.91 -5.95
CA ALA A 45 -11.19 19.18 -4.83
C ALA A 45 -12.59 19.66 -4.43
N HIS A 46 -12.82 20.98 -4.39
CA HIS A 46 -14.14 21.55 -4.13
C HIS A 46 -15.14 21.34 -5.28
N CYS A 47 -14.66 21.22 -6.51
CA CYS A 47 -15.51 20.98 -7.68
C CYS A 47 -15.94 19.52 -7.82
N ILE A 48 -15.29 18.56 -7.14
CA ILE A 48 -15.66 17.14 -7.23
C ILE A 48 -16.70 16.78 -6.16
N ASP A 49 -17.93 16.46 -6.60
CA ASP A 49 -18.95 15.86 -5.75
C ASP A 49 -18.65 14.37 -5.51
N ARG A 50 -17.90 14.08 -4.44
CA ARG A 50 -17.56 12.71 -4.01
C ARG A 50 -18.79 11.86 -3.72
N ASP A 51 -19.89 12.43 -3.25
CA ASP A 51 -21.10 11.68 -2.94
C ASP A 51 -21.82 11.26 -4.25
N ALA A 52 -21.83 12.13 -5.27
CA ALA A 52 -22.31 11.78 -6.62
C ALA A 52 -21.42 10.73 -7.29
N LEU A 53 -20.09 10.79 -7.11
CA LEU A 53 -19.18 9.73 -7.58
C LEU A 53 -19.57 8.38 -6.99
N ILE A 54 -19.74 8.29 -5.66
CA ILE A 54 -20.13 7.06 -4.97
C ILE A 54 -21.48 6.56 -5.47
N ALA A 55 -22.47 7.46 -5.59
CA ALA A 55 -23.82 7.10 -6.04
C ALA A 55 -23.84 6.51 -7.46
N SER A 56 -22.94 6.96 -8.35
CA SER A 56 -22.85 6.47 -9.73
C SER A 56 -22.43 5.00 -9.83
N VAL A 57 -21.58 4.52 -8.92
CA VAL A 57 -21.02 3.17 -8.94
C VAL A 57 -21.60 2.24 -7.89
N TYR A 58 -22.22 2.78 -6.84
CA TYR A 58 -22.84 2.03 -5.75
C TYR A 58 -24.31 2.45 -5.51
N PRO A 59 -25.18 2.37 -6.52
CA PRO A 59 -26.56 2.87 -6.40
C PRO A 59 -27.34 2.20 -5.26
N ASN A 60 -27.05 0.92 -4.98
CA ASN A 60 -27.77 0.08 -4.01
C ASN A 60 -27.15 0.04 -2.61
N VAL A 61 -26.01 0.70 -2.38
CA VAL A 61 -25.47 0.83 -1.01
C VAL A 61 -26.34 1.83 -0.25
N GLU A 62 -26.88 1.44 0.90
CA GLU A 62 -27.78 2.30 1.68
C GLU A 62 -27.04 3.51 2.26
N ASP A 63 -25.99 3.26 3.05
CA ASP A 63 -25.14 4.30 3.63
C ASP A 63 -23.90 4.56 2.77
N LYS A 64 -24.07 5.34 1.70
CA LYS A 64 -22.97 5.76 0.82
C LYS A 64 -21.96 6.65 1.54
N SER A 65 -22.38 7.37 2.59
CA SER A 65 -21.53 8.30 3.33
C SER A 65 -20.42 7.59 4.08
N ALA A 66 -20.65 6.34 4.51
CA ALA A 66 -19.65 5.49 5.13
C ALA A 66 -18.46 5.17 4.20
N LEU A 67 -18.66 5.25 2.88
CA LEU A 67 -17.58 5.01 1.91
C LEU A 67 -16.69 6.24 1.71
N ARG A 68 -17.15 7.45 2.03
CA ARG A 68 -16.40 8.67 1.76
C ARG A 68 -15.13 8.75 2.62
N MET A 69 -14.01 9.05 1.96
CA MET A 69 -12.70 9.21 2.60
C MET A 69 -12.32 10.69 2.72
N ASP A 70 -11.60 11.03 3.78
CA ASP A 70 -11.00 12.34 4.04
C ASP A 70 -9.47 12.26 4.26
N SER A 71 -8.91 11.05 4.19
CA SER A 71 -7.48 10.75 4.27
C SER A 71 -7.18 9.48 3.47
N PHE A 72 -5.91 9.11 3.34
CA PHE A 72 -5.52 7.84 2.72
C PHE A 72 -5.87 6.61 3.57
N LEU A 73 -6.13 6.80 4.87
CA LEU A 73 -6.67 5.76 5.74
C LEU A 73 -8.18 5.88 5.93
N PRO A 74 -8.90 4.75 6.00
CA PRO A 74 -10.32 4.74 6.31
C PRO A 74 -10.55 5.15 7.77
N LYS A 75 -11.71 5.74 8.05
CA LYS A 75 -12.09 6.23 9.40
C LYS A 75 -12.16 5.12 10.46
N THR A 76 -12.30 3.88 10.01
CA THR A 76 -12.32 2.66 10.86
C THR A 76 -10.92 2.12 11.15
N HIS A 77 -9.88 2.66 10.52
CA HIS A 77 -8.49 2.23 10.74
C HIS A 77 -8.00 2.67 12.12
N TRP A 78 -7.24 1.83 12.82
CA TRP A 78 -6.70 2.16 14.15
C TRP A 78 -5.70 3.35 14.15
N ALA A 79 -5.05 3.58 13.02
CA ALA A 79 -4.10 4.69 12.79
C ALA A 79 -4.77 5.99 12.33
N TYR A 80 -6.10 6.04 12.24
CA TYR A 80 -6.84 7.25 11.91
C TYR A 80 -7.13 8.08 13.18
N LYS A 81 -6.79 9.37 13.15
CA LYS A 81 -7.01 10.34 14.25
C LYS A 81 -7.83 11.57 13.83
N GLY A 82 -8.34 11.57 12.60
CA GLY A 82 -9.09 12.68 12.01
C GLY A 82 -10.44 12.98 12.69
N PRO A 83 -11.28 13.84 12.08
CA PRO A 83 -11.24 14.25 10.68
C PRO A 83 -10.06 15.16 10.33
N TYR A 84 -9.59 15.02 9.09
CA TYR A 84 -8.59 15.88 8.48
C TYR A 84 -9.27 16.93 7.58
N THR A 85 -8.48 17.78 6.92
CA THR A 85 -9.01 18.84 6.05
C THR A 85 -9.93 18.25 4.98
N ASP A 86 -11.22 18.60 5.04
CA ASP A 86 -12.23 18.15 4.08
C ASP A 86 -12.53 19.26 3.05
N TYR A 87 -12.32 18.96 1.78
CA TYR A 87 -12.74 19.81 0.66
C TYR A 87 -14.18 19.46 0.29
N ALA A 88 -15.13 19.93 1.10
CA ALA A 88 -16.56 19.71 0.83
C ALA A 88 -16.95 20.23 -0.56
N TYR A 89 -17.84 19.52 -1.25
CA TYR A 89 -18.30 19.91 -2.58
C TYR A 89 -18.94 21.30 -2.54
N SER A 90 -18.35 22.23 -3.28
CA SER A 90 -18.76 23.62 -3.41
C SER A 90 -18.14 24.19 -4.69
N PRO A 91 -18.83 24.08 -5.84
CA PRO A 91 -18.38 24.68 -7.10
C PRO A 91 -18.05 26.17 -6.96
N ASP A 92 -18.84 26.92 -6.20
CA ASP A 92 -18.60 28.35 -5.94
C ASP A 92 -17.24 28.61 -5.28
N ASN A 93 -16.88 27.83 -4.26
CA ASN A 93 -15.55 27.95 -3.62
C ASN A 93 -14.44 27.55 -4.59
N GLY A 94 -14.65 26.51 -5.39
CA GLY A 94 -13.68 26.08 -6.40
C GLY A 94 -13.44 27.16 -7.44
N MET A 95 -14.50 27.73 -8.00
CA MET A 95 -14.45 28.86 -8.93
C MET A 95 -13.74 30.09 -8.33
N ALA A 96 -14.04 30.46 -7.08
CA ALA A 96 -13.38 31.57 -6.41
C ALA A 96 -11.87 31.35 -6.23
N LEU A 97 -11.45 30.10 -5.97
CA LEU A 97 -10.02 29.74 -5.88
C LEU A 97 -9.34 29.79 -7.25
N LEU A 98 -10.02 29.38 -8.32
CA LEU A 98 -9.53 29.51 -9.70
C LEU A 98 -9.33 30.99 -10.07
N GLU A 99 -10.26 31.87 -9.73
CA GLU A 99 -10.13 33.32 -9.95
C GLU A 99 -8.95 33.92 -9.19
N GLN A 100 -8.74 33.51 -7.94
CA GLN A 100 -7.56 33.92 -7.16
C GLN A 100 -6.25 33.44 -7.79
N ALA A 101 -6.26 32.28 -8.45
CA ALA A 101 -5.14 31.75 -9.23
C ALA A 101 -5.00 32.40 -10.62
N GLY A 102 -5.92 33.29 -11.01
CA GLY A 102 -5.93 34.00 -12.28
C GLY A 102 -6.60 33.25 -13.44
N TRP A 103 -7.37 32.20 -13.15
CA TRP A 103 -8.17 31.47 -14.12
C TRP A 103 -9.61 32.00 -14.15
N THR A 104 -9.99 32.68 -15.22
CA THR A 104 -11.28 33.35 -15.38
C THR A 104 -11.91 33.00 -16.71
N ASP A 105 -13.22 32.84 -16.75
CA ASP A 105 -13.97 32.75 -18.01
C ASP A 105 -14.04 34.14 -18.65
N SER A 106 -13.15 34.36 -19.62
CA SER A 106 -12.88 35.68 -20.19
C SER A 106 -13.72 35.98 -21.43
N ASP A 107 -14.24 34.95 -22.10
CA ASP A 107 -15.06 35.07 -23.31
C ASP A 107 -16.52 34.63 -23.13
N GLY A 108 -16.88 34.10 -21.96
CA GLY A 108 -18.22 33.70 -21.57
C GLY A 108 -18.64 32.35 -22.16
N ASP A 109 -17.69 31.51 -22.59
CA ASP A 109 -17.97 30.19 -23.15
C ASP A 109 -18.19 29.09 -22.08
N GLY A 110 -17.95 29.44 -20.80
CA GLY A 110 -18.11 28.57 -19.64
C GLY A 110 -16.83 27.88 -19.19
N PHE A 111 -15.72 28.01 -19.92
CA PHE A 111 -14.40 27.52 -19.51
C PHE A 111 -13.54 28.65 -18.98
N ARG A 112 -12.49 28.31 -18.23
CA ARG A 112 -11.62 29.31 -17.60
C ARG A 112 -10.29 29.39 -18.33
N GLU A 113 -9.85 30.61 -18.61
CA GLU A 113 -8.57 30.89 -19.25
C GLU A 113 -7.62 31.63 -18.33
N LYS A 114 -6.32 31.43 -18.59
CA LYS A 114 -5.23 32.25 -18.07
C LYS A 114 -4.19 32.40 -19.16
N ASP A 115 -3.75 33.63 -19.42
CA ASP A 115 -2.75 33.95 -20.45
C ASP A 115 -3.09 33.39 -21.85
N GLY A 116 -4.39 33.34 -22.18
CA GLY A 116 -4.90 32.84 -23.46
C GLY A 116 -4.91 31.31 -23.60
N GLN A 117 -4.67 30.57 -22.51
CA GLN A 117 -4.77 29.12 -22.45
C GLN A 117 -5.99 28.71 -21.63
N VAL A 118 -6.76 27.75 -22.12
CA VAL A 118 -7.87 27.13 -21.38
C VAL A 118 -7.32 26.22 -20.30
N LEU A 119 -7.96 26.19 -19.12
CA LEU A 119 -7.65 25.23 -18.06
C LEU A 119 -8.12 23.83 -18.47
N GLN A 120 -7.28 23.15 -19.23
CA GLN A 120 -7.48 21.78 -19.67
C GLN A 120 -6.55 20.84 -18.91
N LEU A 121 -7.10 19.72 -18.43
CA LEU A 121 -6.37 18.68 -17.73
C LEU A 121 -6.72 17.28 -18.25
N THR A 122 -5.72 16.40 -18.32
CA THR A 122 -5.91 14.99 -18.68
C THR A 122 -6.06 14.13 -17.42
N LEU A 123 -7.19 13.42 -17.30
CA LEU A 123 -7.46 12.44 -16.23
C LEU A 123 -7.16 11.03 -16.73
N THR A 124 -6.03 10.48 -16.31
CA THR A 124 -5.57 9.15 -16.68
C THR A 124 -5.97 8.10 -15.64
N THR A 125 -6.56 7.01 -16.12
CA THR A 125 -6.92 5.86 -15.29
C THR A 125 -7.07 4.58 -16.11
N THR A 126 -7.30 3.43 -15.47
CA THR A 126 -7.47 2.18 -16.21
C THR A 126 -8.80 2.10 -16.96
N ASN A 127 -8.84 1.28 -18.01
CA ASN A 127 -10.05 0.99 -18.80
C ASN A 127 -11.12 0.16 -18.05
N ALA A 128 -11.02 -0.04 -16.74
CA ALA A 128 -12.04 -0.73 -15.96
C ALA A 128 -13.37 0.04 -15.97
N GLN A 129 -14.49 -0.63 -16.32
CA GLN A 129 -15.82 0.00 -16.41
C GLN A 129 -16.20 0.78 -15.14
N PHE A 130 -15.84 0.24 -13.97
CA PHE A 130 -16.03 0.92 -12.70
C PHE A 130 -15.41 2.32 -12.66
N ARG A 131 -14.19 2.48 -13.20
CA ARG A 131 -13.48 3.76 -13.23
C ARG A 131 -14.05 4.73 -14.26
N GLN A 132 -14.41 4.22 -15.44
CA GLN A 132 -15.05 5.02 -16.48
C GLN A 132 -16.36 5.65 -16.00
N THR A 133 -17.13 4.90 -15.19
CA THR A 133 -18.45 5.32 -14.70
C THR A 133 -18.35 6.54 -13.78
N TRP A 134 -17.54 6.50 -12.72
CA TRP A 134 -17.41 7.65 -11.83
C TRP A 134 -16.58 8.78 -12.47
N ALA A 135 -15.60 8.47 -13.34
CA ALA A 135 -14.82 9.50 -14.04
C ALA A 135 -15.68 10.36 -14.98
N ALA A 136 -16.79 9.83 -15.49
CA ALA A 136 -17.76 10.61 -16.24
C ALA A 136 -18.50 11.65 -15.39
N VAL A 137 -18.84 11.29 -14.15
CA VAL A 137 -19.40 12.24 -13.19
C VAL A 137 -18.36 13.28 -12.77
N ALA A 138 -17.10 12.87 -12.57
CA ALA A 138 -16.00 13.80 -12.26
C ALA A 138 -15.75 14.82 -13.38
N GLU A 139 -15.82 14.41 -14.65
CA GLU A 139 -15.70 15.32 -15.81
C GLU A 139 -16.81 16.38 -15.78
N GLY A 140 -18.08 15.99 -15.61
CA GLY A 140 -19.20 16.93 -15.54
C GLY A 140 -19.06 17.92 -14.38
N ASN A 141 -18.73 17.41 -13.20
CA ASN A 141 -18.46 18.20 -12.00
C ASN A 141 -17.36 19.27 -12.21
N LEU A 142 -16.29 18.93 -12.92
CA LEU A 142 -15.19 19.84 -13.21
C LEU A 142 -15.53 20.84 -14.32
N ALA A 143 -16.31 20.42 -15.32
CA ALA A 143 -16.85 21.30 -16.35
C ALA A 143 -17.76 22.39 -15.76
N ASP A 144 -18.56 22.08 -14.73
CA ASP A 144 -19.40 23.06 -14.01
C ASP A 144 -18.57 24.15 -13.30
N CYS A 145 -17.28 23.91 -13.08
CA CYS A 145 -16.33 24.90 -12.56
C CYS A 145 -15.49 25.59 -13.65
N GLY A 146 -15.72 25.27 -14.92
CA GLY A 146 -14.97 25.77 -16.07
C GLY A 146 -13.61 25.11 -16.30
N ILE A 147 -13.43 23.87 -15.85
CA ILE A 147 -12.23 23.06 -16.10
C ILE A 147 -12.55 22.04 -17.20
N VAL A 148 -11.78 22.04 -18.30
CA VAL A 148 -11.88 21.02 -19.34
C VAL A 148 -11.12 19.77 -18.89
N VAL A 149 -11.76 18.61 -18.92
CA VAL A 149 -11.12 17.32 -18.58
C VAL A 149 -11.11 16.39 -19.78
N ILE A 150 -9.94 15.88 -20.14
CA ILE A 150 -9.78 14.84 -21.15
C ILE A 150 -9.61 13.50 -20.42
N ARG A 151 -10.61 12.62 -20.48
CA ARG A 151 -10.48 11.27 -19.91
C ARG A 151 -9.59 10.38 -20.76
N GLN A 152 -8.49 9.93 -20.19
CA GLN A 152 -7.59 8.95 -20.79
C GLN A 152 -7.72 7.60 -20.08
N HIS A 153 -8.19 6.59 -20.82
CA HIS A 153 -8.34 5.23 -20.31
C HIS A 153 -7.26 4.31 -20.88
N THR A 154 -6.43 3.72 -20.02
CA THR A 154 -5.28 2.91 -20.41
C THR A 154 -5.39 1.46 -19.91
N PRO A 155 -4.68 0.49 -20.52
CA PRO A 155 -4.56 -0.84 -19.94
C PRO A 155 -3.87 -0.82 -18.57
N ALA A 156 -4.29 -1.69 -17.65
CA ALA A 156 -3.68 -1.76 -16.31
C ALA A 156 -2.16 -2.03 -16.36
N ALA A 157 -1.70 -2.89 -17.27
CA ALA A 157 -0.27 -3.18 -17.45
C ALA A 157 0.56 -1.96 -17.89
N TRP A 158 -0.07 -0.98 -18.55
CA TRP A 158 0.59 0.28 -18.88
C TRP A 158 0.52 1.25 -17.69
N TRP A 159 -0.63 1.37 -17.04
CA TRP A 159 -0.81 2.33 -15.95
C TRP A 159 0.05 2.02 -14.70
N PHE A 160 0.23 0.73 -14.42
CA PHE A 160 1.00 0.22 -13.28
C PHE A 160 2.32 -0.44 -13.69
N GLY A 161 2.79 -0.22 -14.93
CA GLY A 161 4.03 -0.84 -15.41
C GLY A 161 5.28 -0.08 -14.96
N ASP A 162 6.38 -0.79 -14.71
CA ASP A 162 7.65 -0.22 -14.20
C ASP A 162 8.28 0.84 -15.13
N THR A 163 7.94 0.79 -16.42
CA THR A 163 8.46 1.69 -17.44
C THR A 163 7.44 2.68 -17.99
N THR A 164 6.24 2.76 -17.41
CA THR A 164 5.11 3.55 -17.95
C THR A 164 4.22 4.13 -16.85
N GLY A 165 3.32 5.05 -17.20
CA GLY A 165 2.26 5.51 -16.28
C GLY A 165 2.79 6.08 -14.96
N LEU A 166 2.30 5.52 -13.84
CA LEU A 166 2.60 6.01 -12.48
C LEU A 166 4.09 6.01 -12.15
N SER A 167 4.82 4.94 -12.49
CA SER A 167 6.25 4.78 -12.19
C SER A 167 7.11 5.78 -12.96
N ARG A 168 6.60 6.36 -14.05
CA ARG A 168 7.26 7.43 -14.82
C ARG A 168 6.69 8.80 -14.58
N ARG A 169 5.70 8.92 -13.69
CA ARG A 169 4.98 10.18 -13.41
C ARG A 169 4.46 10.85 -14.68
N ASP A 170 4.13 10.03 -15.68
CA ASP A 170 3.66 10.45 -17.00
C ASP A 170 2.13 10.61 -16.98
N PHE A 171 1.67 11.64 -16.26
CA PHE A 171 0.26 12.03 -16.16
C PHE A 171 0.10 13.41 -15.53
N GLU A 172 -1.06 14.04 -15.76
CA GLU A 172 -1.46 15.28 -15.09
C GLU A 172 -2.34 14.99 -13.87
N LEU A 173 -3.50 14.34 -14.08
CA LEU A 173 -4.34 13.79 -13.03
C LEU A 173 -4.36 12.26 -13.15
N GLY A 174 -3.96 11.57 -12.09
CA GLY A 174 -3.97 10.11 -12.04
C GLY A 174 -5.05 9.60 -11.10
N ALA A 175 -5.82 8.59 -11.54
CA ALA A 175 -6.76 7.90 -10.66
C ALA A 175 -6.49 6.40 -10.59
N PHE A 176 -6.29 5.91 -9.37
CA PHE A 176 -6.07 4.49 -9.07
C PHE A 176 -6.67 4.17 -7.70
N ALA A 177 -6.33 3.03 -7.12
CA ALA A 177 -6.79 2.65 -5.79
C ALA A 177 -5.69 1.81 -5.13
N TRP A 178 -5.50 1.99 -3.83
CA TRP A 178 -4.67 1.14 -3.00
C TRP A 178 -5.52 0.07 -2.32
N VAL A 179 -4.88 -1.03 -1.95
CA VAL A 179 -5.48 -2.03 -1.07
C VAL A 179 -5.20 -1.57 0.35
N GLY A 180 -6.26 -1.39 1.15
CA GLY A 180 -6.09 -1.12 2.57
C GLY A 180 -5.63 -2.40 3.29
N GLN A 181 -4.66 -2.27 4.17
CA GLN A 181 -4.07 -3.39 4.93
C GLN A 181 -4.14 -3.10 6.43
N ALA A 182 -3.98 -4.12 7.26
CA ALA A 182 -3.92 -3.93 8.72
C ALA A 182 -2.72 -3.09 9.16
N ASP A 183 -1.59 -3.25 8.48
CA ASP A 183 -0.48 -2.33 8.56
C ASP A 183 -0.64 -1.19 7.53
N PRO A 184 -0.67 0.09 7.94
CA PRO A 184 -0.80 1.19 7.00
C PRO A 184 0.39 1.35 6.03
N GLY A 185 1.58 0.85 6.40
CA GLY A 185 2.81 1.05 5.63
C GLY A 185 3.07 2.52 5.30
N GLY A 186 3.38 2.78 4.03
CA GLY A 186 3.28 4.11 3.41
C GLY A 186 4.61 4.84 3.15
N ARG A 187 5.76 4.33 3.61
CA ARG A 187 7.07 4.97 3.32
C ARG A 187 7.25 5.20 1.82
N THR A 188 7.10 4.14 1.01
CA THR A 188 7.27 4.20 -0.45
C THR A 188 6.29 5.14 -1.15
N LEU A 189 5.19 5.52 -0.49
CA LEU A 189 4.14 6.36 -1.06
C LEU A 189 4.27 7.84 -0.69
N TYR A 190 4.83 8.14 0.47
CA TYR A 190 4.73 9.46 1.09
C TYR A 190 6.07 10.07 1.51
N ALA A 191 7.14 9.29 1.56
CA ALA A 191 8.47 9.82 1.88
C ALA A 191 9.05 10.58 0.67
N CYS A 192 9.86 11.60 0.96
CA CYS A 192 10.42 12.50 -0.05
C CYS A 192 11.43 11.81 -0.98
N ASP A 193 12.20 10.87 -0.45
CA ASP A 193 13.17 10.02 -1.15
C ASP A 193 12.52 8.97 -2.06
N GLN A 194 11.20 8.80 -1.97
CA GLN A 194 10.43 7.78 -2.68
C GLN A 194 9.68 8.34 -3.90
N ILE A 195 10.02 9.55 -4.34
CA ILE A 195 9.52 10.14 -5.58
C ILE A 195 10.29 9.53 -6.74
N PRO A 196 9.64 8.88 -7.72
CA PRO A 196 10.31 8.38 -8.90
C PRO A 196 10.90 9.54 -9.72
N THR A 197 12.23 9.55 -9.88
CA THR A 197 12.96 10.48 -10.75
C THR A 197 14.04 9.76 -11.54
N PRO A 198 14.56 10.35 -12.62
CA PRO A 198 15.71 9.78 -13.33
C PRO A 198 16.94 9.57 -12.44
N GLU A 199 17.13 10.41 -11.42
CA GLU A 199 18.29 10.39 -10.52
C GLU A 199 18.29 9.20 -9.54
N ASN A 200 17.11 8.69 -9.17
CA ASN A 200 16.96 7.48 -8.36
C ASN A 200 16.45 6.28 -9.19
N GLU A 201 16.72 6.28 -10.50
CA GLU A 201 16.35 5.18 -11.40
C GLU A 201 14.83 4.86 -11.43
N TRP A 202 13.99 5.85 -11.11
CA TRP A 202 12.53 5.74 -11.02
C TRP A 202 12.03 4.87 -9.87
N GLU A 203 12.81 4.76 -8.80
CA GLU A 203 12.41 4.04 -7.60
C GLU A 203 11.36 4.78 -6.75
N GLY A 204 10.62 4.00 -5.97
CA GLY A 204 9.55 4.49 -5.09
C GLY A 204 8.16 4.51 -5.75
N GLN A 205 7.14 4.82 -4.95
CA GLN A 205 5.73 4.82 -5.38
C GLN A 205 5.05 6.19 -5.17
N ASN A 206 5.81 7.22 -4.77
CA ASN A 206 5.32 8.58 -4.61
C ASN A 206 5.17 9.27 -5.98
N GLY A 207 4.30 8.71 -6.83
CA GLY A 207 4.04 9.21 -8.19
C GLY A 207 3.38 10.60 -8.20
N MET A 208 2.78 11.00 -7.08
CA MET A 208 2.25 12.36 -6.90
C MET A 208 3.34 13.43 -6.79
N GLY A 209 4.59 13.04 -6.54
CA GLY A 209 5.71 13.98 -6.38
C GLY A 209 5.58 14.87 -5.14
N TRP A 210 4.94 14.37 -4.09
CA TRP A 210 4.75 15.13 -2.86
C TRP A 210 5.95 14.98 -1.94
N CYS A 211 6.53 16.10 -1.51
CA CYS A 211 7.54 16.10 -0.45
C CYS A 211 7.17 17.09 0.66
N ASN A 212 7.15 16.60 1.89
CA ASN A 212 7.10 17.38 3.11
C ASN A 212 8.02 16.68 4.12
N GLU A 213 9.08 17.37 4.54
CA GLU A 213 10.13 16.78 5.40
C GLU A 213 9.60 16.27 6.74
N GLU A 214 8.64 16.97 7.35
CA GLU A 214 8.03 16.55 8.61
C GLU A 214 7.21 15.26 8.42
N ALA A 215 6.41 15.20 7.36
CA ALA A 215 5.65 14.00 7.01
C ALA A 215 6.57 12.85 6.57
N SER A 216 7.67 13.13 5.87
CA SER A 216 8.66 12.14 5.45
C SER A 216 9.31 11.47 6.66
N LYS A 217 9.78 12.27 7.63
CA LYS A 217 10.34 11.75 8.88
C LYS A 217 9.29 10.98 9.68
N ALA A 218 8.07 11.49 9.76
CA ALA A 218 6.99 10.83 10.47
C ALA A 218 6.61 9.48 9.83
N ILE A 219 6.52 9.39 8.50
CA ILE A 219 6.19 8.12 7.85
C ILE A 219 7.32 7.10 8.00
N VAL A 220 8.59 7.53 7.91
CA VAL A 220 9.75 6.66 8.18
C VAL A 220 9.71 6.15 9.63
N ALA A 221 9.47 7.02 10.61
CA ALA A 221 9.33 6.62 12.01
C ALA A 221 8.16 5.65 12.23
N ALA A 222 6.99 5.91 11.62
CA ALA A 222 5.80 5.05 11.73
C ALA A 222 6.01 3.63 11.18
N ASN A 223 6.93 3.47 10.22
CA ASN A 223 7.30 2.20 9.61
C ASN A 223 8.51 1.54 10.32
N ASN A 224 9.13 2.18 11.31
CA ASN A 224 10.31 1.71 12.04
C ASN A 224 10.11 1.71 13.57
N THR A 225 8.90 1.41 14.03
CA THR A 225 8.62 1.18 15.46
C THR A 225 7.47 0.20 15.62
N LEU A 226 7.57 -0.65 16.64
CA LEU A 226 6.50 -1.57 17.06
C LEU A 226 5.53 -0.92 18.07
N ASN A 227 5.85 0.27 18.58
CA ASN A 227 5.00 0.95 19.55
C ASN A 227 3.80 1.58 18.84
N ARG A 228 2.61 0.99 19.05
CA ARG A 228 1.39 1.42 18.38
C ARG A 228 1.01 2.87 18.66
N GLU A 229 1.26 3.39 19.87
CA GLU A 229 0.96 4.79 20.19
C GLU A 229 1.87 5.76 19.43
N GLU A 230 3.16 5.44 19.31
CA GLU A 230 4.12 6.20 18.51
C GLU A 230 3.74 6.20 17.03
N ARG A 231 3.34 5.02 16.50
CA ARG A 231 2.85 4.91 15.12
C ARG A 231 1.62 5.77 14.87
N ILE A 232 0.63 5.72 15.76
CA ILE A 232 -0.59 6.54 15.64
C ILE A 232 -0.23 8.03 15.61
N ALA A 233 0.65 8.48 16.49
CA ALA A 233 1.10 9.88 16.52
C ALA A 233 1.81 10.28 15.22
N ALA A 234 2.68 9.42 14.70
CA ALA A 234 3.39 9.66 13.45
C ALA A 234 2.46 9.67 12.23
N TYR A 235 1.54 8.70 12.10
CA TYR A 235 0.54 8.69 11.02
C TYR A 235 -0.39 9.91 11.06
N ASP A 236 -0.69 10.44 12.25
CA ASP A 236 -1.50 11.66 12.37
C ASP A 236 -0.79 12.89 11.77
N ILE A 237 0.54 13.00 11.95
CA ILE A 237 1.36 14.05 11.32
C ILE A 237 1.31 13.93 9.79
N VAL A 238 1.47 12.72 9.26
CA VAL A 238 1.45 12.45 7.81
C VAL A 238 0.09 12.82 7.21
N GLN A 239 -1.00 12.35 7.82
CA GLN A 239 -2.37 12.59 7.32
C GLN A 239 -2.76 14.08 7.37
N LYS A 240 -2.37 14.82 8.42
CA LYS A 240 -2.57 16.28 8.50
C LYS A 240 -1.86 17.00 7.37
N ASN A 241 -0.57 16.70 7.17
CA ASN A 241 0.24 17.34 6.14
C ASN A 241 -0.23 16.99 4.72
N PHE A 242 -0.63 15.73 4.50
CA PHE A 242 -1.17 15.25 3.23
C PHE A 242 -2.46 15.99 2.82
N ALA A 243 -3.40 16.16 3.76
CA ALA A 243 -4.71 16.75 3.48
C ALA A 243 -4.65 18.25 3.15
N ILE A 244 -3.74 19.02 3.75
CA ILE A 244 -3.74 20.50 3.61
C ILE A 244 -3.14 20.99 2.29
N VAL A 245 -2.25 20.22 1.66
CA VAL A 245 -1.56 20.59 0.42
C VAL A 245 -2.27 20.11 -0.84
N MET A 246 -3.25 19.20 -0.67
CA MET A 246 -4.11 18.67 -1.71
C MET A 246 -3.30 18.14 -2.91
N VAL A 247 -2.38 17.21 -2.66
CA VAL A 247 -1.61 16.49 -3.70
C VAL A 247 -2.35 15.27 -4.25
N SER A 248 -3.25 14.70 -3.47
CA SER A 248 -4.18 13.65 -3.87
C SER A 248 -5.48 13.76 -3.07
N LEU A 249 -6.62 13.49 -3.72
CA LEU A 249 -7.95 13.61 -3.13
C LEU A 249 -8.46 12.19 -2.85
N PRO A 250 -8.51 11.76 -1.58
CA PRO A 250 -9.20 10.53 -1.22
C PRO A 250 -10.68 10.62 -1.65
N LEU A 251 -11.08 9.74 -2.56
CA LEU A 251 -12.44 9.73 -3.09
C LEU A 251 -13.37 8.93 -2.17
N PHE A 252 -13.23 7.60 -2.19
CA PHE A 252 -14.08 6.69 -1.43
C PHE A 252 -13.47 5.29 -1.33
N GLN A 253 -13.88 4.55 -0.30
CA GLN A 253 -13.64 3.12 -0.16
C GLN A 253 -14.51 2.34 -1.15
N ARG A 254 -14.00 1.19 -1.60
CA ARG A 254 -14.75 0.30 -2.46
C ARG A 254 -15.54 -0.68 -1.60
N ALA A 255 -16.83 -0.78 -1.88
CA ALA A 255 -17.65 -1.83 -1.30
C ALA A 255 -17.34 -3.16 -1.99
N GLU A 256 -17.15 -4.22 -1.21
CA GLU A 256 -17.03 -5.58 -1.70
C GLU A 256 -18.38 -6.30 -1.58
N GLY A 257 -18.72 -7.06 -2.61
CA GLY A 257 -19.96 -7.83 -2.66
C GLY A 257 -19.65 -9.32 -2.76
N TYR A 258 -20.21 -10.11 -1.84
CA TYR A 258 -20.13 -11.56 -1.84
C TYR A 258 -21.52 -12.14 -2.07
N ALA A 259 -21.59 -13.25 -2.79
CA ALA A 259 -22.82 -14.01 -2.99
C ALA A 259 -22.54 -15.48 -2.70
N TRP A 260 -23.43 -16.11 -1.93
CA TRP A 260 -23.30 -17.52 -1.58
C TRP A 260 -24.66 -18.20 -1.44
N SER A 261 -24.63 -19.54 -1.42
CA SER A 261 -25.83 -20.37 -1.25
C SER A 261 -26.43 -20.19 0.14
N LEU A 262 -27.78 -20.12 0.23
CA LEU A 262 -28.49 -20.12 1.52
C LEU A 262 -28.25 -21.40 2.35
N ASN A 263 -27.75 -22.46 1.70
CA ASN A 263 -27.34 -23.69 2.37
C ASN A 263 -26.04 -23.53 3.19
N MET A 264 -25.28 -22.46 2.96
CA MET A 264 -23.99 -22.24 3.63
C MET A 264 -24.16 -21.38 4.88
N ASP A 265 -23.43 -21.72 5.93
CA ASP A 265 -23.36 -20.99 7.20
C ASP A 265 -21.91 -20.80 7.64
N GLY A 266 -21.67 -19.86 8.55
CA GLY A 266 -20.34 -19.60 9.12
C GLY A 266 -19.42 -18.69 8.29
N LEU A 267 -19.89 -18.13 7.16
CA LEU A 267 -19.11 -17.12 6.43
C LEU A 267 -19.04 -15.81 7.22
N LYS A 268 -17.88 -15.16 7.14
CA LYS A 268 -17.64 -13.83 7.72
C LYS A 268 -17.10 -12.89 6.64
N PRO A 269 -17.97 -12.24 5.84
CA PRO A 269 -17.50 -11.23 4.88
C PRO A 269 -16.98 -10.00 5.63
N ASP A 270 -15.80 -9.52 5.26
CA ASP A 270 -15.18 -8.30 5.76
C ASP A 270 -14.32 -7.72 4.63
N PRO A 271 -14.42 -6.42 4.30
CA PRO A 271 -13.64 -5.83 3.20
C PRO A 271 -12.12 -5.79 3.45
N THR A 272 -11.66 -6.16 4.65
CA THR A 272 -10.22 -6.20 4.97
C THR A 272 -9.67 -7.61 5.03
N GLU A 273 -10.45 -8.66 4.81
CA GLU A 273 -9.98 -10.04 4.83
C GLU A 273 -10.76 -10.90 3.82
N TYR A 274 -10.07 -11.83 3.16
CA TYR A 274 -10.74 -12.73 2.24
C TYR A 274 -11.73 -13.63 2.99
N ILE A 275 -12.91 -13.82 2.40
CA ILE A 275 -13.98 -14.62 3.02
C ILE A 275 -13.55 -16.05 3.38
N THR A 276 -12.55 -16.57 2.65
CA THR A 276 -11.92 -17.89 2.81
C THR A 276 -11.05 -18.02 4.05
N ALA A 277 -10.69 -16.92 4.73
CA ALA A 277 -9.84 -16.98 5.92
C ALA A 277 -10.52 -17.68 7.10
N GLY A 278 -11.86 -17.74 7.11
CA GLY A 278 -12.66 -18.48 8.08
C GLY A 278 -13.26 -19.78 7.52
N ALA A 279 -12.68 -20.35 6.46
CA ALA A 279 -13.24 -21.54 5.80
C ALA A 279 -13.36 -22.75 6.73
N ASP A 280 -12.51 -22.85 7.77
CA ASP A 280 -12.57 -23.87 8.81
C ASP A 280 -13.86 -23.81 9.66
N LYS A 281 -14.62 -22.70 9.58
CA LYS A 281 -15.91 -22.51 10.27
C LYS A 281 -17.11 -22.77 9.37
N TRP A 282 -16.91 -23.00 8.08
CA TRP A 282 -18.01 -23.16 7.15
C TRP A 282 -18.75 -24.48 7.38
N THR A 283 -20.07 -24.42 7.27
CA THR A 283 -20.93 -25.62 7.34
C THR A 283 -22.01 -25.56 6.27
N LEU A 284 -22.47 -26.74 5.83
CA LEU A 284 -23.62 -26.88 4.96
C LEU A 284 -24.81 -27.37 5.77
N LYS A 285 -25.96 -26.69 5.67
CA LYS A 285 -27.17 -26.97 6.48
C LYS A 285 -27.79 -28.31 6.17
N ASP A 286 -27.56 -28.84 4.96
CA ASP A 286 -27.95 -30.18 4.54
C ASP A 286 -26.96 -31.28 4.96
N GLY A 287 -25.85 -30.91 5.63
CA GLY A 287 -24.80 -31.84 6.04
C GLY A 287 -23.88 -32.28 4.90
N GLY A 288 -23.90 -31.59 3.75
CA GLY A 288 -22.93 -31.82 2.68
C GLY A 288 -21.49 -31.50 3.10
N ASP A 289 -20.54 -31.96 2.30
CA ASP A 289 -19.09 -31.82 2.52
C ASP A 289 -18.37 -31.10 1.38
N THR A 290 -19.10 -30.67 0.35
CA THR A 290 -18.53 -30.12 -0.88
C THR A 290 -18.98 -28.68 -1.08
N VAL A 291 -18.01 -27.76 -1.14
CA VAL A 291 -18.23 -26.34 -1.48
C VAL A 291 -17.63 -26.06 -2.86
N VAL A 292 -18.37 -25.33 -3.69
CA VAL A 292 -17.89 -24.85 -5.00
C VAL A 292 -17.66 -23.35 -4.89
N VAL A 293 -16.42 -22.92 -5.10
CA VAL A 293 -16.04 -21.51 -5.12
C VAL A 293 -15.87 -21.07 -6.58
N GLY A 294 -16.58 -20.00 -6.95
CA GLY A 294 -16.55 -19.46 -8.31
C GLY A 294 -15.60 -18.27 -8.42
N PHE A 295 -14.60 -18.37 -9.29
CA PHE A 295 -13.64 -17.30 -9.57
C PHE A 295 -13.85 -16.71 -10.96
N SER A 296 -13.47 -15.43 -11.13
CA SER A 296 -13.49 -14.78 -12.45
C SER A 296 -12.31 -15.18 -13.35
N GLN A 297 -11.28 -15.81 -12.78
CA GLN A 297 -10.08 -16.29 -13.46
C GLN A 297 -9.49 -17.47 -12.66
N GLU A 298 -8.79 -18.37 -13.35
CA GLU A 298 -8.03 -19.47 -12.73
C GLU A 298 -6.66 -18.94 -12.27
N PRO A 299 -6.15 -19.34 -11.08
CA PRO A 299 -4.76 -19.07 -10.73
C PRO A 299 -3.82 -19.81 -11.68
N ALA A 300 -2.75 -19.16 -12.11
CA ALA A 300 -1.65 -19.77 -12.84
C ALA A 300 -0.84 -20.75 -11.98
N SER A 301 -0.79 -20.56 -10.66
CA SER A 301 -0.11 -21.43 -9.70
C SER A 301 -0.71 -21.29 -8.31
N MET A 302 -0.71 -22.39 -7.54
CA MET A 302 -1.03 -22.34 -6.10
C MET A 302 0.17 -21.96 -5.23
N PHE A 303 1.38 -21.99 -5.80
CA PHE A 303 2.61 -21.69 -5.09
C PHE A 303 2.83 -20.18 -5.04
N THR A 304 2.80 -19.61 -3.83
CA THR A 304 2.81 -18.15 -3.59
C THR A 304 4.05 -17.46 -4.17
N LEU A 305 5.20 -18.15 -4.24
CA LEU A 305 6.41 -17.60 -4.86
C LEU A 305 6.28 -17.43 -6.39
N VAL A 306 5.34 -18.12 -7.03
CA VAL A 306 5.10 -18.05 -8.48
C VAL A 306 3.94 -17.11 -8.81
N GLU A 307 2.90 -17.05 -7.98
CA GLU A 307 1.76 -16.17 -8.21
C GLU A 307 1.30 -15.50 -6.91
N SER A 308 1.12 -14.18 -6.99
CA SER A 308 0.61 -13.33 -5.92
C SER A 308 -0.68 -12.63 -6.37
N ALA A 309 -1.73 -13.41 -6.63
CA ALA A 309 -3.03 -12.93 -7.09
C ALA A 309 -4.14 -13.22 -6.08
N ALA A 310 -5.20 -12.39 -6.06
CA ALA A 310 -6.34 -12.60 -5.16
C ALA A 310 -6.95 -14.00 -5.29
N VAL A 311 -7.13 -14.49 -6.52
CA VAL A 311 -7.66 -15.84 -6.79
C VAL A 311 -6.76 -16.96 -6.23
N GLN A 312 -5.44 -16.77 -6.25
CA GLN A 312 -4.49 -17.71 -5.66
C GLN A 312 -4.59 -17.67 -4.14
N ARG A 313 -4.62 -16.48 -3.54
CA ARG A 313 -4.67 -16.29 -2.08
C ARG A 313 -5.94 -16.87 -1.48
N GLU A 314 -7.10 -16.63 -2.08
CA GLU A 314 -8.39 -17.16 -1.61
C GLU A 314 -8.39 -18.70 -1.56
N ILE A 315 -7.87 -19.36 -2.59
CA ILE A 315 -7.76 -20.83 -2.60
C ILE A 315 -6.69 -21.31 -1.62
N SER A 316 -5.55 -20.62 -1.55
CA SER A 316 -4.43 -20.98 -0.69
C SER A 316 -4.84 -20.99 0.79
N GLN A 317 -5.58 -19.97 1.23
CA GLN A 317 -6.11 -19.91 2.60
C GLN A 317 -6.97 -21.14 2.98
N MET A 318 -7.71 -21.72 2.04
CA MET A 318 -8.48 -22.94 2.29
C MET A 318 -7.60 -24.20 2.34
N GLY A 319 -6.49 -24.21 1.61
CA GLY A 319 -5.59 -25.36 1.50
C GLY A 319 -4.56 -25.44 2.62
N VAL A 320 -3.87 -24.33 2.92
CA VAL A 320 -2.80 -24.28 3.94
C VAL A 320 -3.28 -23.69 5.28
N GLY A 321 -4.44 -23.05 5.29
CA GLY A 321 -4.94 -22.31 6.46
C GLY A 321 -4.38 -20.90 6.55
N VAL A 322 -4.65 -20.25 7.68
CA VAL A 322 -4.28 -18.86 7.93
C VAL A 322 -3.55 -18.76 9.27
N VAL A 323 -2.42 -18.06 9.30
CA VAL A 323 -1.66 -17.82 10.54
C VAL A 323 -2.31 -16.72 11.37
N THR A 324 -2.60 -15.60 10.72
CA THR A 324 -3.32 -14.45 11.25
C THR A 324 -4.28 -13.91 10.22
N THR A 325 -5.40 -13.34 10.69
CA THR A 325 -6.31 -12.56 9.84
C THR A 325 -6.03 -11.08 9.99
N GLN A 326 -6.55 -10.28 9.06
CA GLN A 326 -6.46 -8.81 9.07
C GLN A 326 -7.84 -8.14 9.17
N TYR A 327 -8.81 -8.77 9.86
CA TYR A 327 -10.18 -8.26 9.96
C TYR A 327 -10.21 -6.86 10.57
N SER A 328 -11.07 -5.99 10.02
CA SER A 328 -11.26 -4.62 10.51
C SER A 328 -9.95 -3.82 10.64
N TYR A 329 -9.02 -4.00 9.69
CA TYR A 329 -7.71 -3.34 9.65
C TYR A 329 -6.79 -3.62 10.84
N ASP A 330 -6.93 -4.76 11.51
CA ASP A 330 -6.03 -5.16 12.58
C ASP A 330 -5.70 -6.64 12.46
N TYR A 331 -4.56 -7.05 13.01
CA TYR A 331 -4.18 -8.46 13.01
C TYR A 331 -4.91 -9.23 14.11
N GLN A 332 -5.37 -10.44 13.81
CA GLN A 332 -5.88 -11.37 14.82
C GLN A 332 -5.26 -12.76 14.65
N PRO A 333 -4.88 -13.43 15.76
CA PRO A 333 -4.23 -14.72 15.69
C PRO A 333 -5.24 -15.82 15.33
N VAL A 334 -4.92 -16.63 14.31
CA VAL A 334 -5.68 -17.84 13.93
C VAL A 334 -4.90 -19.09 14.33
N LEU A 335 -3.89 -19.49 13.56
CA LEU A 335 -2.97 -20.58 13.94
C LEU A 335 -1.96 -20.11 14.98
N GLN A 336 -1.55 -18.85 14.95
CA GLN A 336 -0.68 -18.28 15.96
C GLN A 336 -1.36 -18.32 17.35
N ASP A 337 -0.61 -18.64 18.40
CA ASP A 337 -1.05 -18.70 19.79
C ASP A 337 -0.80 -17.33 20.47
N GLY A 338 -1.64 -16.36 20.12
CA GLY A 338 -1.41 -14.95 20.45
C GLY A 338 -0.43 -14.27 19.48
N LEU A 339 -0.54 -12.97 19.28
CA LEU A 339 0.36 -12.21 18.40
C LEU A 339 1.68 -11.93 19.11
N SER A 340 2.79 -11.95 18.36
CA SER A 340 4.16 -11.72 18.84
C SER A 340 4.45 -10.26 19.18
N THR A 341 3.64 -9.63 20.04
CA THR A 341 3.74 -8.19 20.33
C THR A 341 4.61 -7.88 21.55
N LEU A 342 5.00 -6.61 21.70
CA LEU A 342 5.70 -6.12 22.90
C LEU A 342 4.85 -6.32 24.16
N GLU A 343 3.54 -6.09 24.08
CA GLU A 343 2.60 -6.24 25.20
C GLU A 343 2.45 -7.69 25.66
N SER A 344 2.55 -8.64 24.73
CA SER A 344 2.52 -10.07 25.04
C SER A 344 3.83 -10.56 25.70
N GLY A 345 4.91 -9.78 25.60
CA GLY A 345 6.26 -10.18 25.99
C GLY A 345 6.93 -11.16 25.02
N MET A 346 6.27 -11.53 23.93
CA MET A 346 6.84 -12.39 22.88
C MET A 346 7.72 -11.62 21.91
N ALA A 347 7.67 -10.29 21.89
CA ALA A 347 8.67 -9.45 21.26
C ALA A 347 9.40 -8.55 22.27
N THR A 348 10.70 -8.33 22.05
CA THR A 348 11.53 -7.38 22.79
C THR A 348 12.33 -6.50 21.84
N ASN A 349 12.60 -5.27 22.27
CA ASN A 349 13.52 -4.35 21.62
C ASN A 349 14.64 -4.02 22.58
N ASP A 350 15.73 -4.79 22.49
CA ASP A 350 16.88 -4.62 23.36
C ASP A 350 17.89 -3.69 22.70
N MET A 351 18.43 -2.72 23.45
CA MET A 351 19.50 -1.86 22.95
C MET A 351 20.81 -2.64 22.93
N VAL A 352 21.42 -2.76 21.75
CA VAL A 352 22.69 -3.46 21.55
C VAL A 352 23.75 -2.53 21.01
N LYS A 353 24.99 -2.74 21.49
CA LYS A 353 26.15 -1.99 21.04
C LYS A 353 26.67 -2.59 19.73
N VAL A 354 26.78 -1.76 18.71
CA VAL A 354 27.37 -2.07 17.42
C VAL A 354 28.60 -1.19 17.18
N LYS A 355 29.55 -1.68 16.39
CA LYS A 355 30.79 -1.00 16.04
C LYS A 355 31.10 -1.17 14.55
N ALA A 356 32.09 -0.41 14.07
CA ALA A 356 32.52 -0.51 12.69
C ALA A 356 32.80 -1.97 12.27
N GLY A 357 32.20 -2.39 11.15
CA GLY A 357 32.27 -3.75 10.63
C GLY A 357 31.11 -4.67 11.02
N ASP A 358 30.27 -4.29 11.99
CA ASP A 358 29.05 -5.06 12.31
C ASP A 358 27.97 -4.85 11.25
N THR A 359 27.12 -5.86 11.02
CA THR A 359 25.94 -5.73 10.15
C THR A 359 24.82 -5.01 10.89
N VAL A 360 24.27 -3.97 10.27
CA VAL A 360 23.14 -3.17 10.77
C VAL A 360 22.13 -2.95 9.66
N TYR A 361 20.92 -2.54 10.01
CA TYR A 361 19.90 -2.16 9.04
C TYR A 361 19.92 -0.63 8.82
N SER A 362 20.08 -0.21 7.57
CA SER A 362 20.11 1.22 7.22
C SER A 362 18.70 1.83 7.23
N VAL A 363 18.65 3.17 7.17
CA VAL A 363 17.40 3.92 6.94
C VAL A 363 16.71 3.57 5.62
N ASP A 364 17.48 3.09 4.63
CA ASP A 364 16.96 2.70 3.32
C ASP A 364 16.21 1.38 3.35
N GLY A 365 16.38 0.60 4.43
CA GLY A 365 15.71 -0.67 4.62
C GLY A 365 16.52 -1.86 4.14
N GLU A 366 17.86 -1.79 4.20
CA GLU A 366 18.76 -2.84 3.72
C GLU A 366 19.81 -3.20 4.78
N PRO A 367 20.27 -4.47 4.84
CA PRO A 367 21.39 -4.85 5.68
C PRO A 367 22.70 -4.30 5.08
N VAL A 368 23.44 -3.51 5.87
CA VAL A 368 24.70 -2.89 5.47
C VAL A 368 25.78 -3.13 6.51
N THR A 369 27.05 -3.06 6.08
CA THR A 369 28.17 -3.03 7.03
C THR A 369 28.25 -1.63 7.65
N LEU A 370 28.28 -1.55 8.97
CA LEU A 370 28.40 -0.28 9.66
C LEU A 370 29.78 0.33 9.42
N GLU A 371 29.82 1.45 8.71
CA GLU A 371 31.02 2.21 8.40
C GLU A 371 30.75 3.71 8.41
N LYS A 372 31.81 4.52 8.30
CA LYS A 372 31.66 5.97 8.32
C LYS A 372 30.71 6.43 7.21
N GLY A 373 29.67 7.17 7.58
CA GLY A 373 28.65 7.66 6.65
C GLY A 373 27.40 6.76 6.55
N THR A 374 27.41 5.56 7.14
CA THR A 374 26.19 4.74 7.24
C THR A 374 25.14 5.49 8.06
N VAL A 375 23.93 5.61 7.53
CA VAL A 375 22.80 6.24 8.22
C VAL A 375 21.86 5.15 8.74
N VAL A 376 21.53 5.22 10.03
CA VAL A 376 20.67 4.25 10.74
C VAL A 376 19.60 4.97 11.55
N MET A 377 18.49 4.27 11.84
CA MET A 377 17.45 4.79 12.72
C MET A 377 17.78 4.53 14.19
N VAL A 378 17.79 5.58 15.01
CA VAL A 378 17.97 5.50 16.47
C VAL A 378 16.85 6.28 17.14
N ASN A 379 15.99 5.59 17.89
CA ASN A 379 14.85 6.20 18.60
C ASN A 379 13.96 7.10 17.71
N GLY A 380 13.76 6.72 16.45
CA GLY A 380 12.96 7.49 15.49
C GLY A 380 13.70 8.65 14.80
N GLU A 381 15.01 8.81 15.02
CA GLU A 381 15.84 9.81 14.35
C GLU A 381 16.92 9.15 13.47
N GLU A 382 17.23 9.78 12.34
CA GLU A 382 18.32 9.37 11.46
C GLU A 382 19.67 9.79 12.06
N VAL A 383 20.59 8.85 12.19
CA VAL A 383 21.93 9.08 12.73
C VAL A 383 22.97 8.58 11.73
N GLU A 384 23.83 9.49 11.26
CA GLU A 384 25.01 9.13 10.45
C GLU A 384 26.16 8.70 11.37
N TYR A 385 26.68 7.49 11.14
CA TYR A 385 27.78 6.94 11.93
C TYR A 385 29.11 7.64 11.58
N SER A 386 29.80 8.14 12.60
CA SER A 386 31.04 8.92 12.45
C SER A 386 32.24 8.10 11.96
N GLY A 387 32.16 6.77 12.05
CA GLY A 387 33.27 5.84 11.85
C GLY A 387 34.07 5.53 13.13
N GLU A 388 33.77 6.21 14.24
CA GLU A 388 34.49 6.05 15.52
C GLU A 388 33.52 5.70 16.66
N GLY A 389 33.95 4.80 17.55
CA GLY A 389 33.20 4.44 18.75
C GLY A 389 32.22 3.28 18.59
N GLU A 390 31.28 3.19 19.52
CA GLU A 390 30.14 2.27 19.47
C GLU A 390 28.87 3.09 19.30
N LEU A 391 27.89 2.53 18.59
CA LEU A 391 26.52 3.03 18.52
C LEU A 391 25.61 2.05 19.27
N GLU A 392 24.57 2.55 19.95
CA GLU A 392 23.53 1.69 20.51
C GLU A 392 22.31 1.70 19.57
N LEU A 393 21.95 0.52 19.07
CA LEU A 393 20.81 0.32 18.18
C LEU A 393 19.77 -0.59 18.84
N PRO A 394 18.47 -0.37 18.59
CA PRO A 394 17.45 -1.32 19.00
C PRO A 394 17.59 -2.60 18.17
N GLN A 395 17.51 -3.75 18.82
CA GLN A 395 17.50 -5.06 18.16
C GLN A 395 16.22 -5.79 18.53
N LEU A 396 15.37 -6.02 17.53
CA LEU A 396 14.13 -6.76 17.69
C LEU A 396 14.43 -8.25 17.87
N THR A 397 13.80 -8.87 18.87
CA THR A 397 13.66 -10.32 18.98
C THR A 397 12.19 -10.66 19.09
N ALA A 398 11.67 -11.54 18.25
CA ALA A 398 10.27 -11.95 18.24
C ALA A 398 10.12 -13.47 18.29
N THR A 399 9.30 -13.96 19.21
CA THR A 399 8.97 -15.39 19.38
C THR A 399 7.58 -15.66 18.85
N TYR A 400 7.49 -16.53 17.87
CA TYR A 400 6.27 -16.95 17.22
C TYR A 400 5.84 -18.29 17.79
N LYS A 401 4.68 -18.35 18.41
CA LYS A 401 4.10 -19.56 18.97
C LYS A 401 2.84 -19.94 18.20
N PHE A 402 2.61 -21.24 18.01
CA PHE A 402 1.49 -21.75 17.23
C PHE A 402 0.67 -22.78 18.01
N LYS A 403 -0.61 -22.83 17.69
CA LYS A 403 -1.53 -23.87 18.18
C LYS A 403 -1.22 -25.20 17.48
N PRO A 404 -1.48 -26.34 18.13
CA PRO A 404 -1.46 -27.63 17.45
C PRO A 404 -2.39 -27.65 16.24
N TYR A 405 -1.93 -28.19 15.13
CA TYR A 405 -2.71 -28.38 13.91
C TYR A 405 -2.48 -29.78 13.33
N THR A 406 -3.27 -30.15 12.34
CA THR A 406 -3.23 -31.47 11.70
C THR A 406 -3.47 -31.31 10.21
N TRP A 407 -2.64 -31.94 9.41
CA TRP A 407 -2.78 -32.00 7.96
C TRP A 407 -3.97 -32.87 7.56
N SER A 408 -4.44 -32.73 6.33
CA SER A 408 -5.62 -33.44 5.81
C SER A 408 -5.47 -34.97 5.79
N ASP A 409 -4.24 -35.47 5.84
CA ASP A 409 -3.91 -36.90 5.94
C ASP A 409 -3.91 -37.43 7.39
N GLY A 410 -4.15 -36.56 8.39
CA GLY A 410 -4.12 -36.87 9.82
C GLY A 410 -2.75 -36.70 10.48
N THR A 411 -1.72 -36.30 9.74
CA THR A 411 -0.38 -36.05 10.29
C THR A 411 -0.41 -34.79 11.17
N ALA A 412 0.08 -34.90 12.40
CA ALA A 412 0.20 -33.74 13.28
C ALA A 412 1.27 -32.77 12.75
N GLY A 413 0.93 -31.47 12.78
CA GLY A 413 1.86 -30.41 12.42
C GLY A 413 3.10 -30.39 13.31
N SER A 414 4.24 -29.98 12.75
CA SER A 414 5.52 -29.97 13.44
C SER A 414 6.30 -28.68 13.23
N ILE A 415 7.25 -28.39 14.12
CA ILE A 415 8.14 -27.24 13.94
C ILE A 415 9.00 -27.36 12.67
N ALA A 416 9.25 -28.59 12.20
CA ALA A 416 9.97 -28.85 10.96
C ALA A 416 9.20 -28.35 9.72
N ASP A 417 7.86 -28.25 9.79
CA ASP A 417 7.04 -27.70 8.71
C ASP A 417 7.34 -26.20 8.53
N PHE A 418 7.49 -25.47 9.64
CA PHE A 418 7.88 -24.04 9.63
C PHE A 418 9.34 -23.86 9.19
N ALA A 419 10.24 -24.73 9.64
CA ALA A 419 11.63 -24.69 9.19
C ALA A 419 11.76 -24.91 7.68
N LEU A 420 10.99 -25.86 7.13
CA LEU A 420 10.91 -26.07 5.68
C LEU A 420 10.31 -24.86 4.96
N GLY A 421 9.24 -24.26 5.48
CA GLY A 421 8.65 -23.04 4.92
C GLY A 421 9.65 -21.90 4.83
N LEU A 422 10.34 -21.62 5.95
CA LEU A 422 11.40 -20.60 5.99
C LEU A 422 12.53 -20.92 5.00
N GLN A 423 12.94 -22.18 4.91
CA GLN A 423 13.97 -22.61 3.97
C GLN A 423 13.54 -22.35 2.52
N ILE A 424 12.29 -22.66 2.17
CA ILE A 424 11.74 -22.43 0.83
C ILE A 424 11.67 -20.93 0.52
N ASP A 425 11.15 -20.13 1.45
CA ASP A 425 10.95 -18.68 1.24
C ASP A 425 12.28 -17.91 1.19
N CYS A 426 13.29 -18.34 1.96
CA CYS A 426 14.59 -17.67 2.02
C CYS A 426 15.68 -18.31 1.13
N ALA A 427 15.38 -19.40 0.42
CA ALA A 427 16.30 -20.00 -0.54
C ALA A 427 16.46 -19.08 -1.76
N ARG A 428 17.70 -18.64 -2.03
CA ARG A 428 18.01 -17.71 -3.14
C ARG A 428 17.81 -18.33 -4.52
N ASP A 429 17.80 -19.65 -4.61
CA ASP A 429 17.53 -20.42 -5.82
C ASP A 429 16.06 -20.88 -5.94
N SER A 430 15.17 -20.42 -5.04
CA SER A 430 13.73 -20.72 -5.08
C SER A 430 13.00 -20.13 -6.29
N GLY A 431 13.60 -19.14 -6.96
CA GLY A 431 12.98 -18.36 -8.03
C GLY A 431 12.23 -17.11 -7.54
N ALA A 432 12.24 -16.83 -6.23
CA ALA A 432 11.79 -15.54 -5.71
C ALA A 432 12.67 -14.41 -6.22
N THR A 433 12.06 -13.27 -6.55
CA THR A 433 12.76 -12.08 -7.07
C THR A 433 13.18 -11.12 -5.97
N GLU A 434 12.63 -11.25 -4.77
CA GLU A 434 12.85 -10.38 -3.62
C GLU A 434 12.90 -11.21 -2.33
N PHE A 435 13.69 -10.76 -1.35
CA PHE A 435 13.96 -11.49 -0.11
C PHE A 435 13.97 -10.57 1.12
N ASN A 436 13.36 -9.38 1.00
CA ASN A 436 13.44 -8.27 1.95
C ASN A 436 13.18 -8.72 3.40
N THR A 437 12.21 -9.60 3.62
CA THR A 437 11.94 -10.15 4.96
C THR A 437 13.08 -11.02 5.48
N CYS A 438 13.59 -11.96 4.67
CA CYS A 438 14.70 -12.82 5.05
C CYS A 438 15.99 -12.03 5.33
N ASP A 439 16.20 -10.96 4.57
CA ASP A 439 17.37 -10.07 4.71
C ASP A 439 17.41 -9.32 6.04
N THR A 440 16.27 -9.19 6.73
CA THR A 440 16.20 -8.53 8.05
C THR A 440 16.79 -9.36 9.20
N TYR A 441 17.03 -10.66 9.01
CA TYR A 441 17.62 -11.54 10.04
C TYR A 441 18.66 -12.54 9.51
N GLY A 442 19.01 -12.48 8.22
CA GLY A 442 20.07 -13.28 7.59
C GLY A 442 19.56 -14.58 6.94
N THR A 443 20.34 -15.14 6.01
CA THR A 443 19.99 -16.36 5.24
C THR A 443 21.00 -17.49 5.42
N GLU A 444 20.68 -18.74 5.05
CA GLU A 444 21.60 -19.91 5.15
C GLU A 444 22.92 -19.76 4.37
N ALA A 445 23.00 -18.87 3.37
CA ALA A 445 24.24 -18.55 2.66
C ALA A 445 25.17 -17.66 3.50
N ASP A 446 24.60 -16.90 4.44
CA ASP A 446 25.31 -16.20 5.50
C ASP A 446 25.41 -17.14 6.71
N THR A 447 26.55 -17.18 7.38
CA THR A 447 26.87 -18.19 8.39
C THR A 447 26.05 -18.12 9.70
N ALA A 448 24.95 -17.36 9.76
CA ALA A 448 24.04 -17.31 10.89
C ALA A 448 22.61 -16.93 10.48
N VAL A 449 21.73 -17.93 10.36
CA VAL A 449 20.28 -17.70 10.41
C VAL A 449 19.95 -17.33 11.86
N ASN A 450 19.49 -16.10 12.11
CA ASN A 450 19.10 -15.68 13.45
C ASN A 450 17.70 -16.20 13.84
N VAL A 451 17.35 -17.40 13.40
CA VAL A 451 16.09 -18.09 13.71
C VAL A 451 16.40 -19.34 14.50
N THR A 452 15.79 -19.47 15.68
CA THR A 452 15.93 -20.62 16.57
C THR A 452 14.59 -21.33 16.68
N PHE A 453 14.52 -22.58 16.22
CA PHE A 453 13.34 -23.42 16.34
C PHE A 453 13.32 -24.15 17.69
N SER A 454 12.17 -24.18 18.36
CA SER A 454 12.01 -24.89 19.63
C SER A 454 12.05 -26.41 19.44
N GLU A 455 12.76 -27.10 20.33
CA GLU A 455 12.76 -28.57 20.37
C GLU A 455 11.55 -29.16 21.13
N SER A 456 10.78 -28.32 21.82
CA SER A 456 9.80 -28.75 22.82
C SER A 456 8.35 -28.34 22.54
N ASP A 457 8.15 -27.32 21.71
CA ASP A 457 6.82 -26.83 21.33
C ASP A 457 6.81 -26.27 19.91
N LEU A 458 5.61 -25.93 19.40
CA LEU A 458 5.43 -25.31 18.10
C LEU A 458 5.75 -23.82 18.20
N SER A 459 7.03 -23.50 18.31
CA SER A 459 7.50 -22.12 18.31
C SER A 459 8.87 -21.94 17.69
N TYR A 460 9.14 -20.74 17.19
CA TYR A 460 10.47 -20.30 16.80
C TYR A 460 10.69 -18.85 17.19
N THR A 461 11.95 -18.47 17.41
CA THR A 461 12.36 -17.11 17.75
C THR A 461 13.24 -16.56 16.64
N VAL A 462 12.89 -15.37 16.15
CA VAL A 462 13.68 -14.60 15.19
C VAL A 462 14.36 -13.46 15.93
N LYS A 463 15.67 -13.32 15.74
CA LYS A 463 16.45 -12.18 16.21
C LYS A 463 16.90 -11.37 15.01
N TYR A 464 16.39 -10.16 14.86
CA TYR A 464 16.65 -9.35 13.67
C TYR A 464 18.01 -8.64 13.75
N TRP A 465 18.50 -8.13 12.63
CA TRP A 465 19.68 -7.28 12.63
C TRP A 465 19.45 -6.01 13.48
N PRO A 466 20.47 -5.50 14.17
CA PRO A 466 20.36 -4.21 14.86
C PRO A 466 19.88 -3.10 13.92
N GLY A 467 18.88 -2.34 14.36
CA GLY A 467 18.21 -1.31 13.56
C GLY A 467 16.88 -1.75 12.92
N VAL A 468 16.63 -3.06 12.76
CA VAL A 468 15.33 -3.54 12.25
C VAL A 468 14.25 -3.31 13.29
N GLN A 469 13.22 -2.57 12.90
CA GLN A 469 12.06 -2.25 13.74
C GLN A 469 10.75 -2.42 12.95
N THR A 470 10.68 -3.49 12.14
CA THR A 470 9.47 -3.78 11.35
C THR A 470 8.23 -3.84 12.26
N PRO A 471 7.11 -3.19 11.87
CA PRO A 471 5.96 -3.07 12.74
C PRO A 471 4.98 -4.25 12.66
N THR A 472 5.23 -5.24 11.79
CA THR A 472 4.23 -6.23 11.40
C THR A 472 4.12 -7.45 12.31
N TYR A 473 4.97 -7.62 13.34
CA TYR A 473 4.97 -8.78 14.25
C TYR A 473 4.90 -10.15 13.55
N MET A 474 5.31 -10.24 12.27
CA MET A 474 5.08 -11.35 11.33
C MET A 474 6.10 -11.34 10.21
#